data_AF-A0A7X7PRX3-F1
#
_entry.id   AF-A0A7X7PRX3-F1
#
_cell.length_a   1.000
_cell.length_b   1.000
_cell.length_c   1.000
_cell.angle_alpha   90.00
_cell.angle_beta   90.00
_cell.angle_gamma   90.00
#
_symmetry.space_group_name_H-M   'P 1'
#
loop_
_entity.id
_entity.type
_entity.pdbx_description
1 polymer ?
#
loop_
_entity_poly.entity_id
_entity_poly.type
_entity_poly.pdbx_seq_one_letter_code
_entity_poly.pdbx_strand_id
1 'polypeptide(L)'
;MIEGAGEADLAMILERQLGRPARGVVDVSVWCPHGAPAVIVTCPYLDTGEPFPTTFYLTCPSAVSSVSREEAGGGVARLRWLAAHDAEVAAVLEGLQAWYGARRRRLAPPGPHCDGGAVLDAGIGGPRDPTSASCLHAYTATVLAAIVSGVELRLAPVKEPGAPASASHTSQSGQGAQVSWVGLLGAAQDLWCQDARCLEGRPRLARRAVIDVGTNSVRLLVADLPLEGSGEHVRVGAPIPVVRHARVTRLGEGLVAGGNLSVDAVARTKAAVAEYVAGARLLGAGRINLVGTSAARGAADGAEVIARLGVEVDISAGVVSGEMEARLALLGATLDVPGDSAVIDVGGGSTELARLDHSGIPRVRSYECGCVRDTERFLRADPPVDHERDALRRYVRGLVAAEASAFMGAETLVAVGGTATTLAALVLGLERYHPNAVHHTMLSREQIEQAIERLASLSPPERAALAVMQPGRADVIVAGAEILLQAMDILGYGLVLVSERDLLDGFLAVTV
;
A
#
# COMPACT_ATOMS: atom_id res chain seq x y z
N MET A 1 -8.40 2.56 12.80
CA MET A 1 -9.83 2.68 13.17
C MET A 1 -9.98 3.97 13.94
N ILE A 2 -10.99 4.80 13.66
CA ILE A 2 -11.37 5.85 14.60
C ILE A 2 -11.95 5.11 15.81
N GLU A 3 -11.15 4.94 16.87
CA GLU A 3 -11.65 4.44 18.15
C GLU A 3 -12.80 5.34 18.59
N GLY A 4 -14.03 4.80 18.63
CA GLY A 4 -15.21 5.55 19.08
C GLY A 4 -16.52 5.26 18.34
N ALA A 5 -16.51 4.65 17.15
CA ALA A 5 -17.77 4.23 16.51
C ALA A 5 -18.20 2.85 17.04
N GLY A 6 -19.04 2.83 18.09
CA GLY A 6 -19.70 1.60 18.51
C GLY A 6 -20.58 1.02 17.39
N GLU A 7 -20.90 -0.28 17.46
CA GLU A 7 -21.78 -0.95 16.47
C GLU A 7 -23.12 -0.20 16.24
N ALA A 8 -23.65 0.42 17.30
CA ALA A 8 -24.87 1.23 17.24
C ALA A 8 -24.73 2.49 16.36
N ASP A 9 -23.57 3.14 16.36
CA ASP A 9 -23.30 4.30 15.50
C ASP A 9 -23.23 3.88 14.03
N LEU A 10 -22.59 2.74 13.75
CA LEU A 10 -22.47 2.21 12.40
C LEU A 10 -23.85 1.89 11.81
N ALA A 11 -24.71 1.19 12.56
CA ALA A 11 -26.06 0.86 12.12
C ALA A 11 -26.88 2.12 11.81
N MET A 12 -26.84 3.13 12.69
CA MET A 12 -27.53 4.41 12.47
C MET A 12 -27.02 5.13 11.21
N ILE A 13 -25.70 5.19 11.00
CA ILE A 13 -25.12 5.82 9.81
C ILE A 13 -25.59 5.10 8.55
N LEU A 14 -25.53 3.76 8.53
CA LEU A 14 -25.94 2.96 7.39
C LEU A 14 -27.44 3.11 7.09
N GLU A 15 -28.29 3.13 8.12
CA GLU A 15 -29.73 3.34 7.94
C GLU A 15 -30.03 4.71 7.34
N ARG A 16 -29.36 5.77 7.80
CA ARG A 16 -29.47 7.12 7.20
C ARG A 16 -28.98 7.15 5.76
N GLN A 17 -27.85 6.48 5.47
CA GLN A 17 -27.28 6.42 4.13
C GLN A 17 -28.16 5.65 3.14
N LEU A 18 -28.75 4.55 3.58
CA LEU A 18 -29.55 3.64 2.74
C LEU A 18 -31.04 4.01 2.71
N GLY A 19 -31.52 4.83 3.65
CA GLY A 19 -32.94 5.11 3.85
C GLY A 19 -33.74 3.90 4.37
N ARG A 20 -33.06 2.86 4.85
CA ARG A 20 -33.62 1.61 5.37
C ARG A 20 -32.58 0.88 6.23
N PRO A 21 -33.00 -0.02 7.14
CA PRO A 21 -32.06 -0.88 7.87
C PRO A 21 -31.16 -1.68 6.94
N ALA A 22 -29.87 -1.69 7.21
CA ALA A 22 -28.90 -2.52 6.49
C ALA A 22 -29.11 -4.00 6.84
N ARG A 23 -28.92 -4.90 5.87
CA ARG A 23 -29.15 -6.34 6.04
C ARG A 23 -27.90 -7.13 5.69
N GLY A 24 -27.61 -8.17 6.47
CA GLY A 24 -26.52 -9.11 6.22
C GLY A 24 -25.13 -8.47 6.21
N VAL A 25 -24.95 -7.31 6.87
CA VAL A 25 -23.66 -6.61 6.92
C VAL A 25 -22.71 -7.40 7.81
N VAL A 26 -21.53 -7.71 7.27
CA VAL A 26 -20.49 -8.46 7.99
C VAL A 26 -19.21 -7.64 8.19
N ASP A 27 -19.01 -6.60 7.39
CA ASP A 27 -17.81 -5.75 7.46
C ASP A 27 -18.03 -4.41 6.72
N VAL A 28 -17.16 -3.43 6.98
CA VAL A 28 -17.03 -2.20 6.18
C VAL A 28 -15.72 -2.28 5.42
N SER A 29 -15.80 -2.51 4.10
CA SER A 29 -14.61 -2.66 3.27
C SER A 29 -13.92 -1.33 2.94
N VAL A 30 -14.69 -0.24 2.83
CA VAL A 30 -14.17 1.06 2.42
C VAL A 30 -14.85 2.15 3.23
N TRP A 31 -14.05 3.02 3.81
CA TRP A 31 -14.48 4.25 4.48
C TRP A 31 -14.23 5.42 3.54
N CYS A 32 -15.18 6.34 3.41
CA CYS A 32 -14.99 7.56 2.63
C CYS A 32 -13.94 8.47 3.30
N PRO A 33 -13.38 9.47 2.59
CA PRO A 33 -12.40 10.41 3.15
C PRO A 33 -12.86 11.19 4.39
N HIS A 34 -14.17 11.23 4.66
CA HIS A 34 -14.71 11.88 5.85
C HIS A 34 -14.77 10.93 7.06
N GLY A 35 -14.71 9.61 6.86
CA GLY A 35 -14.78 8.61 7.94
C GLY A 35 -16.14 7.91 8.06
N ALA A 36 -17.00 8.00 7.04
CA ALA A 36 -18.28 7.28 6.99
C ALA A 36 -18.14 6.00 6.13
N PRO A 37 -18.95 4.95 6.36
CA PRO A 37 -18.98 3.79 5.49
C PRO A 37 -19.29 4.19 4.05
N ALA A 38 -18.47 3.72 3.11
CA ALA A 38 -18.67 3.91 1.69
C ALA A 38 -19.03 2.61 0.98
N VAL A 39 -18.38 1.51 1.37
CA VAL A 39 -18.66 0.17 0.86
C VAL A 39 -18.79 -0.78 2.04
N ILE A 40 -19.94 -1.41 2.17
CA ILE A 40 -20.16 -2.50 3.11
C ILE A 40 -19.98 -3.85 2.42
N VAL A 41 -19.57 -4.84 3.20
CA VAL A 41 -19.55 -6.24 2.81
C VAL A 41 -20.80 -6.91 3.35
N THR A 42 -21.52 -7.63 2.50
CA THR A 42 -22.68 -8.41 2.92
C THR A 42 -22.46 -9.91 2.75
N CYS A 43 -23.10 -10.70 3.62
CA CYS A 43 -23.13 -12.14 3.50
C CYS A 43 -23.96 -12.55 2.27
N PRO A 44 -23.54 -13.57 1.48
CA PRO A 44 -24.32 -14.05 0.34
C PRO A 44 -25.68 -14.62 0.70
N TYR A 45 -25.92 -14.95 1.97
CA TYR A 45 -27.18 -15.42 2.51
C TYR A 45 -27.51 -14.66 3.80
N LEU A 46 -28.75 -14.22 3.95
CA LEU A 46 -29.24 -13.59 5.18
C LEU A 46 -29.44 -14.65 6.28
N ASP A 47 -29.65 -14.21 7.53
CA ASP A 47 -29.97 -15.10 8.65
C ASP A 47 -31.25 -15.92 8.43
N THR A 48 -32.13 -15.43 7.56
CA THR A 48 -33.36 -16.12 7.11
C THR A 48 -33.08 -17.24 6.09
N GLY A 49 -31.84 -17.37 5.61
CA GLY A 49 -31.43 -18.27 4.53
C GLY A 49 -31.67 -17.71 3.12
N GLU A 50 -32.29 -16.54 2.99
CA GLU A 50 -32.56 -15.93 1.68
C GLU A 50 -31.26 -15.47 0.99
N PRO A 51 -31.12 -15.66 -0.34
CA PRO A 51 -29.93 -15.24 -1.07
C PRO A 51 -29.85 -13.72 -1.18
N PHE A 52 -28.64 -13.17 -0.99
CA PHE A 52 -28.33 -11.76 -1.15
C PHE A 52 -27.34 -11.55 -2.31
N PRO A 53 -27.71 -10.84 -3.39
CA PRO A 53 -26.99 -10.87 -4.66
C PRO A 53 -25.70 -10.02 -4.68
N THR A 54 -25.51 -9.06 -3.77
CA THR A 54 -24.44 -8.07 -3.86
C THR A 54 -23.49 -8.14 -2.68
N THR A 55 -22.28 -8.68 -2.86
CA THR A 55 -21.28 -8.82 -1.77
C THR A 55 -20.69 -7.47 -1.35
N PHE A 56 -20.33 -6.60 -2.29
CA PHE A 56 -19.85 -5.25 -2.00
C PHE A 56 -20.92 -4.25 -2.39
N TYR A 57 -21.46 -3.53 -1.40
CA TYR A 57 -22.58 -2.63 -1.59
C TYR A 57 -22.16 -1.19 -1.30
N LEU A 58 -22.36 -0.30 -2.28
CA LEU A 58 -22.05 1.13 -2.16
C LEU A 58 -23.12 1.83 -1.30
N THR A 59 -22.71 2.43 -0.18
CA THR A 59 -23.62 3.08 0.77
C THR A 59 -23.45 4.59 0.81
N CYS A 60 -22.27 5.14 0.49
CA CYS A 60 -22.04 6.58 0.54
C CYS A 60 -22.99 7.32 -0.42
N PRO A 61 -23.87 8.24 0.05
CA PRO A 61 -24.85 8.91 -0.81
C PRO A 61 -24.22 9.72 -1.94
N SER A 62 -23.06 10.34 -1.70
CA SER A 62 -22.32 11.09 -2.71
C SER A 62 -21.75 10.18 -3.79
N ALA A 63 -21.14 9.06 -3.40
CA ALA A 63 -20.62 8.07 -4.34
C ALA A 63 -21.76 7.45 -5.15
N VAL A 64 -22.88 7.09 -4.50
CA VAL A 64 -24.09 6.59 -5.17
C VAL A 64 -24.60 7.61 -6.18
N SER A 65 -24.76 8.88 -5.78
CA SER A 65 -25.21 9.95 -6.67
C SER A 65 -24.27 10.13 -7.86
N SER A 66 -22.96 10.06 -7.63
CA SER A 66 -21.95 10.17 -8.69
C SER A 66 -22.05 9.03 -9.70
N VAL A 67 -22.06 7.79 -9.20
CA VAL A 67 -22.18 6.60 -10.05
C VAL A 67 -23.52 6.59 -10.79
N SER A 68 -24.61 7.05 -10.17
CA SER A 68 -25.91 7.16 -10.85
C SER A 68 -25.89 8.16 -12.01
N ARG A 69 -25.11 9.26 -11.92
CA ARG A 69 -24.92 10.19 -13.04
C ARG A 69 -24.16 9.52 -14.18
N GLU A 70 -23.12 8.76 -13.87
CA GLU A 70 -22.35 7.99 -14.86
C GLU A 70 -23.20 6.91 -15.54
N GLU A 71 -24.04 6.19 -14.78
CA GLU A 71 -25.00 5.23 -15.35
C GLU A 71 -25.98 5.91 -16.29
N ALA A 72 -26.56 7.05 -15.89
CA ALA A 72 -27.46 7.84 -16.73
C ALA A 72 -26.77 8.38 -18.00
N GLY A 73 -25.45 8.62 -17.93
CA GLY A 73 -24.60 8.98 -19.07
C GLY A 73 -24.22 7.82 -19.99
N GLY A 74 -24.73 6.61 -19.76
CA GLY A 74 -24.45 5.42 -20.56
C GLY A 74 -23.21 4.65 -20.11
N GLY A 75 -22.72 4.87 -18.89
CA GLY A 75 -21.51 4.22 -18.35
C GLY A 75 -21.57 2.69 -18.34
N VAL A 76 -22.75 2.09 -18.12
CA VAL A 76 -22.93 0.62 -18.23
C VAL A 76 -22.66 0.14 -19.65
N ALA A 77 -23.18 0.83 -20.67
CA ALA A 77 -22.94 0.47 -22.06
C ALA A 77 -21.45 0.62 -22.43
N ARG A 78 -20.80 1.67 -21.91
CA ARG A 78 -19.36 1.89 -22.07
C ARG A 78 -18.53 0.77 -21.43
N LEU A 79 -18.86 0.36 -20.20
CA LEU A 79 -18.18 -0.75 -19.53
C LEU A 79 -18.30 -2.05 -20.32
N ARG A 80 -19.51 -2.38 -20.81
CA ARG A 80 -19.73 -3.56 -21.65
C ARG A 80 -18.94 -3.50 -22.95
N TRP A 81 -18.90 -2.33 -23.59
CA TRP A 81 -18.14 -2.13 -24.82
C TRP A 81 -16.64 -2.35 -24.57
N LEU A 82 -16.09 -1.75 -23.51
CA LEU A 82 -14.69 -1.91 -23.13
C LEU A 82 -14.38 -3.38 -22.79
N ALA A 83 -15.26 -4.04 -22.03
CA ALA A 83 -15.11 -5.46 -21.71
C ALA A 83 -15.06 -6.35 -22.97
N ALA A 84 -15.74 -5.98 -24.04
CA ALA A 84 -15.78 -6.75 -25.28
C ALA A 84 -14.66 -6.40 -26.28
N HIS A 85 -14.08 -5.20 -26.21
CA HIS A 85 -13.19 -4.67 -27.25
C HIS A 85 -11.79 -4.31 -26.77
N ASP A 86 -11.55 -4.24 -25.46
CA ASP A 86 -10.25 -3.95 -24.88
C ASP A 86 -9.77 -5.15 -24.04
N ALA A 87 -8.68 -5.78 -24.50
CA ALA A 87 -8.14 -6.99 -23.87
C ALA A 87 -7.55 -6.72 -22.48
N GLU A 88 -7.00 -5.53 -22.24
CA GLU A 88 -6.46 -5.17 -20.92
C GLU A 88 -7.61 -4.96 -19.94
N VAL A 89 -8.68 -4.28 -20.37
CA VAL A 89 -9.90 -4.11 -19.59
C VAL A 89 -10.55 -5.45 -19.29
N ALA A 90 -10.72 -6.31 -20.30
CA ALA A 90 -11.31 -7.63 -20.13
C ALA A 90 -10.55 -8.43 -19.07
N ALA A 91 -9.21 -8.47 -19.14
CA ALA A 91 -8.37 -9.17 -18.17
C ALA A 91 -8.53 -8.61 -16.74
N VAL A 92 -8.62 -7.29 -16.58
CA VAL A 92 -8.88 -6.67 -15.27
C VAL A 92 -10.26 -7.06 -14.72
N LEU A 93 -11.30 -7.06 -15.56
CA LEU A 93 -12.66 -7.43 -15.13
C LEU A 93 -12.78 -8.90 -14.79
N GLU A 94 -12.14 -9.79 -15.55
CA GLU A 94 -12.07 -11.22 -15.26
C GLU A 94 -11.37 -11.48 -13.93
N GLY A 95 -10.22 -10.83 -13.69
CA GLY A 95 -9.51 -10.89 -12.42
C GLY A 95 -10.36 -10.39 -11.25
N LEU A 96 -11.06 -9.26 -11.43
CA LEU A 96 -11.95 -8.68 -10.44
C LEU A 96 -13.14 -9.62 -10.13
N GLN A 97 -13.70 -10.28 -11.15
CA GLN A 97 -14.78 -11.25 -10.97
C GLN A 97 -14.32 -12.51 -10.25
N ALA A 98 -13.13 -13.03 -10.57
CA ALA A 98 -12.54 -14.17 -9.88
C ALA A 98 -12.30 -13.84 -8.39
N TRP A 99 -11.76 -12.66 -8.11
CA TRP A 99 -11.56 -12.18 -6.74
C TRP A 99 -12.88 -12.00 -5.99
N TYR A 100 -13.87 -11.36 -6.62
CA TYR A 100 -15.21 -11.19 -6.07
C TYR A 100 -15.85 -12.54 -5.73
N GLY A 101 -15.84 -13.50 -6.66
CA GLY A 101 -16.39 -14.84 -6.46
C GLY A 101 -15.69 -15.61 -5.35
N ALA A 102 -14.36 -15.52 -5.26
CA ALA A 102 -13.59 -16.13 -4.18
C ALA A 102 -13.92 -15.51 -2.81
N ARG A 103 -14.03 -14.18 -2.73
CA ARG A 103 -14.45 -13.47 -1.50
C ARG A 103 -15.86 -13.87 -1.10
N ARG A 104 -16.78 -13.91 -2.05
CA ARG A 104 -18.18 -14.30 -1.84
C ARG A 104 -18.30 -15.70 -1.24
N ARG A 105 -17.61 -16.68 -1.80
CA ARG A 105 -17.62 -18.07 -1.28
C ARG A 105 -17.08 -18.17 0.14
N ARG A 106 -16.05 -17.37 0.49
CA ARG A 106 -15.49 -17.35 1.86
C ARG A 106 -16.45 -16.77 2.90
N LEU A 107 -17.38 -15.90 2.48
CA LEU A 107 -18.39 -15.30 3.35
C LEU A 107 -19.65 -16.16 3.47
N ALA A 108 -19.80 -17.19 2.66
CA ALA A 108 -20.97 -18.05 2.68
C ALA A 108 -21.01 -18.88 3.98
N PRO A 109 -22.16 -18.97 4.65
CA PRO A 109 -22.32 -19.87 5.78
C PRO A 109 -22.16 -21.33 5.32
N PRO A 110 -21.63 -22.23 6.17
CA PRO A 110 -21.51 -23.64 5.80
C PRO A 110 -22.89 -24.31 5.70
N GLY A 111 -23.00 -25.33 4.85
CA GLY A 111 -24.19 -26.16 4.73
C GLY A 111 -24.98 -25.96 3.43
N PRO A 112 -26.13 -26.64 3.28
CA PRO A 112 -26.95 -26.53 2.09
C PRO A 112 -27.64 -25.16 2.01
N HIS A 113 -27.82 -24.66 0.79
CA HIS A 113 -28.47 -23.37 0.53
C HIS A 113 -29.79 -23.54 -0.22
N CYS A 114 -30.75 -22.65 0.03
CA CYS A 114 -32.12 -22.75 -0.53
C CYS A 114 -32.16 -22.68 -2.06
N ASP A 115 -31.15 -22.09 -2.70
CA ASP A 115 -30.99 -21.95 -4.14
C ASP A 115 -29.93 -22.91 -4.72
N GLY A 116 -29.51 -23.92 -3.95
CA GLY A 116 -28.46 -24.86 -4.36
C GLY A 116 -27.09 -24.21 -4.55
N GLY A 117 -26.86 -23.00 -4.05
CA GLY A 117 -25.59 -22.29 -4.23
C GLY A 117 -25.55 -21.32 -5.42
N ALA A 118 -26.65 -21.13 -6.14
CA ALA A 118 -26.68 -20.32 -7.37
C ALA A 118 -26.19 -18.88 -7.15
N VAL A 119 -26.52 -18.26 -6.01
CA VAL A 119 -26.05 -16.90 -5.67
C VAL A 119 -24.54 -16.82 -5.47
N LEU A 120 -23.88 -17.89 -4.98
CA LEU A 120 -22.40 -17.93 -4.81
C LEU A 120 -21.65 -17.88 -6.14
N ASP A 121 -22.39 -18.19 -7.18
CA ASP A 121 -21.97 -18.39 -8.54
C ASP A 121 -22.31 -17.15 -9.40
N ALA A 122 -23.04 -16.18 -8.85
CA ALA A 122 -23.32 -14.90 -9.50
C ALA A 122 -22.12 -13.94 -9.42
N GLY A 123 -21.86 -13.21 -10.51
CA GLY A 123 -20.80 -12.21 -10.58
C GLY A 123 -21.21 -10.87 -9.96
N ILE A 124 -20.34 -9.86 -10.11
CA ILE A 124 -20.60 -8.48 -9.70
C ILE A 124 -21.89 -7.96 -10.33
N GLY A 125 -22.87 -7.59 -9.49
CA GLY A 125 -24.17 -7.10 -9.94
C GLY A 125 -25.10 -8.18 -10.53
N GLY A 126 -24.73 -9.45 -10.45
CA GLY A 126 -25.50 -10.60 -10.94
C GLY A 126 -24.84 -11.35 -12.10
N PRO A 127 -24.63 -10.71 -13.27
CA PRO A 127 -24.01 -11.34 -14.43
C PRO A 127 -22.59 -11.84 -14.14
N ARG A 128 -22.25 -13.03 -14.65
CA ARG A 128 -20.87 -13.57 -14.60
C ARG A 128 -19.96 -12.92 -15.62
N ASP A 129 -20.50 -12.72 -16.83
CA ASP A 129 -19.77 -12.12 -17.94
C ASP A 129 -19.80 -10.59 -17.83
N PRO A 130 -18.64 -9.91 -17.74
CA PRO A 130 -18.57 -8.45 -17.70
C PRO A 130 -19.18 -7.76 -18.94
N THR A 131 -19.25 -8.42 -20.10
CA THR A 131 -19.94 -7.88 -21.29
C THR A 131 -21.45 -7.75 -21.09
N SER A 132 -21.99 -8.40 -20.05
CA SER A 132 -23.40 -8.35 -19.64
C SER A 132 -23.60 -7.52 -18.36
N ALA A 133 -22.58 -6.78 -17.89
CA ALA A 133 -22.62 -5.98 -16.65
C ALA A 133 -23.90 -5.13 -16.53
N SER A 134 -24.58 -5.14 -15.39
CA SER A 134 -25.89 -4.50 -15.23
C SER A 134 -25.90 -3.24 -14.36
N CYS A 135 -24.88 -3.04 -13.51
CA CYS A 135 -24.88 -2.01 -12.47
C CYS A 135 -23.46 -1.53 -12.15
N LEU A 136 -23.17 -0.26 -12.42
CA LEU A 136 -21.90 0.38 -12.07
C LEU A 136 -21.71 0.54 -10.57
N HIS A 137 -22.76 0.63 -9.74
CA HIS A 137 -22.57 0.70 -8.27
C HIS A 137 -21.87 -0.54 -7.72
N ALA A 138 -22.25 -1.73 -8.20
CA ALA A 138 -21.63 -2.98 -7.79
C ALA A 138 -20.16 -3.07 -8.25
N TYR A 139 -19.87 -2.64 -9.48
CA TYR A 139 -18.50 -2.57 -9.99
C TYR A 139 -17.66 -1.55 -9.22
N THR A 140 -18.18 -0.34 -8.98
CA THR A 140 -17.51 0.71 -8.21
C THR A 140 -17.18 0.22 -6.80
N ALA A 141 -18.16 -0.36 -6.11
CA ALA A 141 -17.97 -0.92 -4.77
C ALA A 141 -16.89 -2.02 -4.76
N THR A 142 -16.92 -2.90 -5.75
CA THR A 142 -15.95 -4.00 -5.86
C THR A 142 -14.55 -3.51 -6.19
N VAL A 143 -14.41 -2.52 -7.08
CA VAL A 143 -13.11 -1.89 -7.40
C VAL A 143 -12.52 -1.21 -6.17
N LEU A 144 -13.29 -0.40 -5.46
CA LEU A 144 -12.82 0.27 -4.24
C LEU A 144 -12.39 -0.76 -3.18
N ALA A 145 -13.20 -1.81 -2.97
CA ALA A 145 -12.87 -2.89 -2.04
C ALA A 145 -11.62 -3.67 -2.44
N ALA A 146 -11.43 -3.93 -3.74
CA ALA A 146 -10.28 -4.61 -4.30
C ALA A 146 -8.99 -3.78 -4.10
N ILE A 147 -9.05 -2.46 -4.35
CA ILE A 147 -7.93 -1.54 -4.09
C ILE A 147 -7.52 -1.56 -2.61
N VAL A 148 -8.48 -1.44 -1.68
CA VAL A 148 -8.18 -1.51 -0.24
C VAL A 148 -7.63 -2.88 0.17
N SER A 149 -8.07 -3.95 -0.51
CA SER A 149 -7.62 -5.32 -0.23
C SER A 149 -6.29 -5.71 -0.89
N GLY A 150 -5.62 -4.80 -1.60
CA GLY A 150 -4.34 -5.09 -2.27
C GLY A 150 -4.42 -5.95 -3.50
N VAL A 151 -5.58 -5.95 -4.16
CA VAL A 151 -5.70 -6.53 -5.50
C VAL A 151 -5.03 -5.59 -6.49
N GLU A 152 -4.03 -6.10 -7.22
CA GLU A 152 -3.40 -5.38 -8.33
C GLU A 152 -4.38 -5.30 -9.51
N LEU A 153 -5.06 -4.18 -9.61
CA LEU A 153 -5.85 -3.82 -10.77
C LEU A 153 -4.89 -3.07 -11.68
N ARG A 154 -4.46 -3.64 -12.81
CA ARG A 154 -3.60 -2.93 -13.77
C ARG A 154 -4.42 -1.83 -14.46
N LEU A 155 -4.63 -0.70 -13.78
CA LEU A 155 -5.61 0.36 -14.10
C LEU A 155 -5.14 1.32 -15.22
N ALA A 156 -4.40 0.84 -16.21
CA ALA A 156 -3.78 1.70 -17.23
C ALA A 156 -4.81 2.56 -18.01
N PRO A 157 -4.41 3.74 -18.52
CA PRO A 157 -5.25 4.57 -19.38
C PRO A 157 -5.64 3.88 -20.68
N VAL A 158 -6.93 3.66 -20.91
CA VAL A 158 -7.49 3.10 -22.16
C VAL A 158 -7.74 4.22 -23.16
N LYS A 159 -7.58 3.98 -24.46
CA LYS A 159 -7.96 4.96 -25.49
C LYS A 159 -9.42 4.77 -25.89
N GLU A 160 -10.23 5.82 -25.80
CA GLU A 160 -11.59 5.79 -26.37
C GLU A 160 -11.57 5.78 -27.90
N PRO A 161 -12.55 5.12 -28.57
CA PRO A 161 -12.86 5.42 -29.96
C PRO A 161 -13.59 6.78 -30.05
N GLY A 162 -13.20 7.58 -31.04
CA GLY A 162 -13.70 8.92 -31.36
C GLY A 162 -15.08 9.30 -30.81
N ALA A 163 -15.07 10.20 -29.82
CA ALA A 163 -16.27 10.92 -29.38
C ALA A 163 -16.94 11.64 -30.57
N PRO A 164 -18.28 11.58 -30.72
CA PRO A 164 -18.97 12.35 -31.73
C PRO A 164 -18.80 13.84 -31.45
N ALA A 165 -18.42 14.60 -32.48
CA ALA A 165 -18.28 16.04 -32.43
C ALA A 165 -19.66 16.72 -32.33
N SER A 166 -20.25 16.81 -31.14
CA SER A 166 -21.30 17.78 -30.85
C SER A 166 -21.54 17.96 -29.35
N ALA A 167 -20.84 18.91 -28.74
CA ALA A 167 -21.44 19.93 -27.87
C ALA A 167 -20.36 20.98 -27.61
N SER A 168 -20.53 22.14 -28.22
CA SER A 168 -19.68 23.31 -28.09
C SER A 168 -19.61 23.78 -26.63
N HIS A 169 -18.40 23.88 -26.06
CA HIS A 169 -17.84 25.11 -25.49
C HIS A 169 -16.36 24.92 -25.11
N THR A 170 -15.49 25.41 -26.01
CA THR A 170 -14.18 26.07 -25.78
C THR A 170 -13.37 25.74 -24.51
N SER A 171 -12.32 24.91 -24.62
CA SER A 171 -10.92 25.38 -24.71
C SER A 171 -9.89 24.23 -24.75
N GLN A 172 -9.08 24.26 -25.83
CA GLN A 172 -7.68 23.83 -26.00
C GLN A 172 -7.14 22.54 -25.33
N SER A 173 -7.08 21.45 -26.11
CA SER A 173 -5.83 20.88 -26.68
C SER A 173 -6.08 19.44 -27.14
N GLY A 174 -5.78 19.15 -28.41
CA GLY A 174 -6.04 17.87 -29.05
C GLY A 174 -5.02 16.80 -28.69
N GLN A 175 -5.27 16.06 -27.62
CA GLN A 175 -4.77 14.70 -27.39
C GLN A 175 -5.98 13.79 -27.24
N GLY A 176 -6.02 12.65 -27.95
CA GLY A 176 -7.12 11.69 -27.82
C GLY A 176 -7.32 11.34 -26.35
N ALA A 177 -8.53 11.53 -25.83
CA ALA A 177 -8.83 11.34 -24.42
C ALA A 177 -8.50 9.90 -24.02
N GLN A 178 -7.41 9.74 -23.25
CA GLN A 178 -7.14 8.49 -22.58
C GLN A 178 -8.06 8.39 -21.36
N VAL A 179 -9.01 7.48 -21.44
CA VAL A 179 -9.93 7.12 -20.35
C VAL A 179 -9.27 6.00 -19.58
N SER A 180 -8.66 6.29 -18.44
CA SER A 180 -8.28 5.21 -17.52
C SER A 180 -9.51 4.52 -16.96
N TRP A 181 -9.30 3.36 -16.34
CA TRP A 181 -10.32 2.76 -15.47
C TRP A 181 -10.92 3.77 -14.46
N VAL A 182 -10.15 4.79 -14.06
CA VAL A 182 -10.63 5.96 -13.31
C VAL A 182 -11.65 6.75 -14.12
N GLY A 183 -11.43 6.99 -15.41
CA GLY A 183 -12.40 7.63 -16.30
C GLY A 183 -13.68 6.82 -16.58
N LEU A 184 -13.68 5.51 -16.33
CA LEU A 184 -14.88 4.66 -16.37
C LEU A 184 -15.79 4.85 -15.13
N LEU A 185 -15.24 5.38 -14.03
CA LEU A 185 -15.92 5.62 -12.75
C LEU A 185 -16.20 7.12 -12.50
N GLY A 186 -16.10 7.95 -13.54
CA GLY A 186 -16.06 9.40 -13.40
C GLY A 186 -14.74 9.86 -12.77
N ALA A 187 -14.40 11.13 -12.92
CA ALA A 187 -13.17 11.64 -12.32
C ALA A 187 -13.24 11.38 -10.80
N ALA A 188 -12.27 10.65 -10.24
CA ALA A 188 -12.33 10.12 -8.86
C ALA A 188 -12.70 11.16 -7.78
N GLN A 189 -12.40 12.44 -8.04
CA GLN A 189 -12.81 13.57 -7.20
C GLN A 189 -14.33 13.70 -7.02
N ASP A 190 -15.14 13.18 -7.95
CA ASP A 190 -16.60 13.31 -7.94
C ASP A 190 -17.27 12.20 -7.13
N LEU A 191 -16.55 11.11 -6.79
CA LEU A 191 -17.06 10.05 -5.92
C LEU A 191 -17.33 10.56 -4.50
N TRP A 192 -16.52 11.50 -4.03
CA TRP A 192 -16.54 11.96 -2.65
C TRP A 192 -17.12 13.38 -2.56
N CYS A 193 -17.99 13.63 -1.59
CA CYS A 193 -18.45 14.99 -1.32
C CYS A 193 -17.29 15.88 -0.87
N GLN A 194 -17.49 17.20 -0.95
CA GLN A 194 -16.63 18.20 -0.29
C GLN A 194 -17.21 18.62 1.07
N ASP A 195 -18.10 17.81 1.63
CA ASP A 195 -18.95 18.17 2.76
C ASP A 195 -18.93 17.09 3.85
N ALA A 196 -18.37 17.45 5.00
CA ALA A 196 -18.20 16.57 6.16
C ALA A 196 -19.47 16.43 7.02
N ARG A 197 -20.59 17.08 6.68
CA ARG A 197 -21.83 17.05 7.49
C ARG A 197 -22.42 15.65 7.68
N CYS A 198 -22.01 14.65 6.89
CA CYS A 198 -22.41 13.26 7.14
C CYS A 198 -21.91 12.71 8.49
N LEU A 199 -20.97 13.40 9.15
CA LEU A 199 -20.40 13.03 10.45
C LEU A 199 -20.37 14.21 11.43
N GLU A 200 -21.44 15.01 11.50
CA GLU A 200 -21.58 16.07 12.50
C GLU A 200 -21.10 15.61 13.89
N GLY A 201 -20.15 16.36 14.48
CA GLY A 201 -19.56 16.08 15.79
C GLY A 201 -18.33 15.17 15.82
N ARG A 202 -17.82 14.69 14.67
CA ARG A 202 -16.59 13.88 14.58
C ARG A 202 -15.36 14.70 14.13
N PRO A 203 -14.13 14.23 14.44
CA PRO A 203 -12.92 14.89 13.97
C PRO A 203 -12.88 14.94 12.45
N ARG A 204 -12.50 16.09 11.91
CA ARG A 204 -12.35 16.28 10.47
C ARG A 204 -11.11 15.51 10.02
N LEU A 205 -11.20 14.80 8.90
CA LEU A 205 -10.09 14.05 8.33
C LEU A 205 -9.60 14.71 7.04
N ALA A 206 -8.31 14.57 6.76
CA ALA A 206 -7.75 14.75 5.42
C ALA A 206 -7.14 13.44 4.95
N ARG A 207 -7.68 12.88 3.86
CA ARG A 207 -7.07 11.72 3.22
C ARG A 207 -5.91 12.16 2.32
N ARG A 208 -4.75 11.56 2.53
CA ARG A 208 -3.52 11.83 1.75
C ARG A 208 -2.84 10.53 1.39
N ALA A 209 -1.92 10.62 0.43
CA ALA A 209 -1.09 9.51 0.06
C ALA A 209 0.38 9.91 -0.13
N VAL A 210 1.26 8.95 0.13
CA VAL A 210 2.68 9.05 -0.20
C VAL A 210 3.12 7.77 -0.88
N ILE A 211 3.95 7.93 -1.91
CA ILE A 211 4.56 6.87 -2.70
C ILE A 211 6.07 6.94 -2.48
N ASP A 212 6.66 5.88 -1.95
CA ASP A 212 8.10 5.72 -1.84
C ASP A 212 8.62 4.88 -3.01
N VAL A 213 9.57 5.41 -3.74
CA VAL A 213 10.29 4.75 -4.83
C VAL A 213 11.68 4.39 -4.30
N GLY A 214 11.77 3.18 -3.74
CA GLY A 214 12.99 2.60 -3.21
C GLY A 214 13.81 1.81 -4.23
N THR A 215 14.95 1.30 -3.77
CA THR A 215 15.86 0.49 -4.59
C THR A 215 15.22 -0.80 -5.10
N ASN A 216 14.49 -1.51 -4.22
CA ASN A 216 13.87 -2.79 -4.56
C ASN A 216 12.38 -2.65 -4.91
N SER A 217 11.67 -1.76 -4.25
CA SER A 217 10.20 -1.73 -4.28
C SER A 217 9.66 -0.31 -4.33
N VAL A 218 8.49 -0.17 -4.95
CA VAL A 218 7.62 1.01 -4.83
C VAL A 218 6.55 0.69 -3.79
N ARG A 219 6.37 1.59 -2.81
CA ARG A 219 5.38 1.45 -1.74
C ARG A 219 4.38 2.60 -1.80
N LEU A 220 3.14 2.33 -1.41
CA LEU A 220 2.07 3.33 -1.26
C LEU A 220 1.51 3.25 0.15
N LEU A 221 1.34 4.40 0.79
CA LEU A 221 0.47 4.57 1.95
C LEU A 221 -0.61 5.58 1.59
N VAL A 222 -1.87 5.19 1.70
CA VAL A 222 -3.00 6.13 1.80
C VAL A 222 -3.43 6.14 3.25
N ALA A 223 -3.56 7.32 3.85
CA ALA A 223 -3.97 7.46 5.24
C ALA A 223 -4.97 8.60 5.42
N ASP A 224 -5.85 8.40 6.40
CA ASP A 224 -6.67 9.46 6.95
C ASP A 224 -5.88 10.18 8.05
N LEU A 225 -5.80 11.50 7.95
CA LEU A 225 -5.11 12.34 8.91
C LEU A 225 -6.14 13.13 9.72
N PRO A 226 -6.25 12.90 11.05
CA PRO A 226 -7.05 13.74 11.91
C PRO A 226 -6.58 15.20 11.82
N LEU A 227 -7.52 16.12 11.64
CA LEU A 227 -7.27 17.55 11.64
C LEU A 227 -7.81 18.16 12.93
N GLU A 228 -6.93 18.74 13.72
CA GLU A 228 -7.27 19.44 14.96
C GLU A 228 -7.12 20.96 14.79
N GLY A 229 -8.03 21.73 15.39
CA GLY A 229 -8.04 23.19 15.28
C GLY A 229 -8.81 23.72 14.07
N SER A 230 -8.79 25.05 13.89
CA SER A 230 -9.54 25.75 12.84
C SER A 230 -8.74 26.92 12.28
N GLY A 231 -8.98 27.28 11.02
CA GLY A 231 -8.30 28.40 10.35
C GLY A 231 -6.82 28.12 10.11
N GLU A 232 -5.94 29.05 10.50
CA GLU A 232 -4.50 28.95 10.29
C GLU A 232 -3.77 27.99 11.26
N HIS A 233 -4.46 27.49 12.29
CA HIS A 233 -3.86 26.66 13.36
C HIS A 233 -4.22 25.17 13.24
N VAL A 234 -4.44 24.67 12.02
CA VAL A 234 -4.75 23.25 11.80
C VAL A 234 -3.51 22.41 12.06
N ARG A 235 -3.61 21.47 13.00
CA ARG A 235 -2.62 20.44 13.28
C ARG A 235 -3.05 19.13 12.65
N VAL A 236 -2.07 18.40 12.15
CA VAL A 236 -2.25 17.07 11.56
C VAL A 236 -1.91 16.05 12.65
N GLY A 237 -2.87 15.17 12.97
CA GLY A 237 -2.68 14.06 13.88
C GLY A 237 -1.94 12.89 13.23
N ALA A 238 -1.73 11.82 14.00
CA ALA A 238 -1.06 10.63 13.49
C ALA A 238 -1.83 10.01 12.30
N PRO A 239 -1.13 9.59 11.22
CA PRO A 239 -1.75 8.89 10.11
C PRO A 239 -2.49 7.64 10.56
N ILE A 240 -3.73 7.49 10.10
CA ILE A 240 -4.54 6.27 10.24
C ILE A 240 -4.51 5.57 8.88
N PRO A 241 -3.77 4.46 8.73
CA PRO A 241 -3.65 3.77 7.44
C PRO A 241 -5.01 3.34 6.90
N VAL A 242 -5.29 3.74 5.66
CA VAL A 242 -6.43 3.26 4.86
C VAL A 242 -5.98 2.07 4.03
N VAL A 243 -4.83 2.19 3.37
CA VAL A 243 -4.23 1.08 2.64
C VAL A 243 -2.70 1.22 2.55
N ARG A 244 -2.01 0.08 2.59
CA ARG A 244 -0.59 -0.06 2.28
C ARG A 244 -0.40 -1.05 1.15
N HIS A 245 0.32 -0.65 0.11
CA HIS A 245 0.75 -1.53 -0.98
C HIS A 245 2.25 -1.48 -1.16
N ALA A 246 2.82 -2.60 -1.62
CA ALA A 246 4.21 -2.69 -2.02
C ALA A 246 4.33 -3.57 -3.26
N ARG A 247 5.09 -3.10 -4.25
CA ARG A 247 5.39 -3.82 -5.48
C ARG A 247 6.88 -3.79 -5.72
N VAL A 248 7.48 -4.94 -6.00
CA VAL A 248 8.90 -5.04 -6.36
C VAL A 248 9.06 -4.57 -7.81
N THR A 249 9.79 -3.48 -8.01
CA THR A 249 10.13 -2.94 -9.35
C THR A 249 11.62 -2.92 -9.62
N ARG A 250 12.46 -3.11 -8.59
CA ARG A 250 13.92 -3.16 -8.64
C ARG A 250 14.54 -1.97 -9.36
N LEU A 251 14.16 -0.75 -8.97
CA LEU A 251 14.68 0.47 -9.61
C LEU A 251 16.22 0.52 -9.61
N GLY A 252 16.86 0.01 -8.56
CA GLY A 252 18.32 0.02 -8.42
C GLY A 252 19.04 -1.22 -8.97
N GLU A 253 18.37 -2.10 -9.71
CA GLU A 253 19.04 -3.28 -10.29
C GLU A 253 20.19 -2.86 -11.22
N GLY A 254 21.37 -3.44 -11.01
CA GLY A 254 22.55 -3.15 -11.83
C GLY A 254 23.04 -1.70 -11.75
N LEU A 255 22.57 -0.90 -10.80
CA LEU A 255 22.98 0.49 -10.64
C LEU A 255 24.42 0.56 -10.10
N VAL A 256 25.33 1.05 -10.94
CA VAL A 256 26.68 1.43 -10.53
C VAL A 256 26.65 2.85 -9.97
N ALA A 257 27.44 3.14 -8.93
CA ALA A 257 27.51 4.48 -8.33
C ALA A 257 27.82 5.56 -9.38
N GLY A 258 26.95 6.58 -9.47
CA GLY A 258 27.08 7.65 -10.47
C GLY A 258 26.67 7.26 -11.90
N GLY A 259 26.16 6.04 -12.10
CA GLY A 259 25.55 5.60 -13.35
C GLY A 259 24.09 6.03 -13.48
N ASN A 260 23.46 5.64 -14.59
CA ASN A 260 22.04 5.92 -14.84
C ASN A 260 21.15 4.75 -14.41
N LEU A 261 19.88 5.04 -14.16
CA LEU A 261 18.85 4.03 -13.94
C LEU A 261 18.56 3.24 -15.23
N SER A 262 18.28 1.94 -15.07
CA SER A 262 17.88 1.09 -16.18
C SER A 262 16.53 1.52 -16.78
N VAL A 263 16.45 1.57 -18.11
CA VAL A 263 15.22 1.91 -18.84
C VAL A 263 14.06 0.98 -18.44
N ASP A 264 14.34 -0.32 -18.32
CA ASP A 264 13.33 -1.33 -17.97
C ASP A 264 12.85 -1.16 -16.52
N ALA A 265 13.77 -0.86 -15.60
CA ALA A 265 13.44 -0.63 -14.20
C ALA A 265 12.62 0.65 -14.00
N VAL A 266 12.94 1.70 -14.77
CA VAL A 266 12.14 2.94 -14.83
C VAL A 266 10.76 2.67 -15.39
N ALA A 267 10.63 1.86 -16.45
CA ALA A 267 9.33 1.53 -17.05
C ALA A 267 8.43 0.77 -16.06
N ARG A 268 8.96 -0.23 -15.34
CA ARG A 268 8.21 -0.96 -14.29
C ARG A 268 7.80 -0.04 -13.14
N THR A 269 8.70 0.84 -12.71
CA THR A 269 8.45 1.83 -11.65
C THR A 269 7.39 2.84 -12.07
N LYS A 270 7.43 3.33 -13.30
CA LYS A 270 6.42 4.21 -13.89
C LYS A 270 5.03 3.58 -13.85
N ALA A 271 4.92 2.32 -14.29
CA ALA A 271 3.65 1.60 -14.27
C ALA A 271 3.09 1.45 -12.84
N ALA A 272 3.94 1.11 -11.87
CA ALA A 272 3.55 1.00 -10.46
C ALA A 272 3.08 2.35 -9.88
N VAL A 273 3.82 3.43 -10.13
CA VAL A 273 3.48 4.78 -9.68
C VAL A 273 2.13 5.22 -10.26
N ALA A 274 1.92 5.05 -11.56
CA ALA A 274 0.66 5.43 -12.21
C ALA A 274 -0.56 4.69 -11.60
N GLU A 275 -0.41 3.39 -11.32
CA GLU A 275 -1.45 2.59 -10.68
C GLU A 275 -1.74 3.06 -9.25
N TYR A 276 -0.69 3.31 -8.45
CA TYR A 276 -0.84 3.80 -7.08
C TYR A 276 -1.46 5.19 -7.00
N VAL A 277 -1.12 6.10 -7.92
CA VAL A 277 -1.76 7.41 -8.01
C VAL A 277 -3.23 7.28 -8.37
N ALA A 278 -3.57 6.43 -9.35
CA ALA A 278 -4.95 6.16 -9.73
C ALA A 278 -5.77 5.59 -8.55
N GLY A 279 -5.22 4.60 -7.84
CA GLY A 279 -5.84 4.01 -6.65
C GLY A 279 -6.01 5.01 -5.51
N ALA A 280 -4.98 5.80 -5.20
CA ALA A 280 -5.05 6.83 -4.17
C ALA A 280 -6.10 7.91 -4.48
N ARG A 281 -6.19 8.36 -5.75
CA ARG A 281 -7.23 9.30 -6.20
C ARG A 281 -8.63 8.70 -6.05
N LEU A 282 -8.84 7.44 -6.47
CA LEU A 282 -10.11 6.72 -6.29
C LEU A 282 -10.52 6.62 -4.81
N LEU A 283 -9.55 6.42 -3.92
CA LEU A 283 -9.79 6.42 -2.48
C LEU A 283 -10.03 7.82 -1.89
N GLY A 284 -9.84 8.88 -2.68
CA GLY A 284 -10.10 10.26 -2.27
C GLY A 284 -8.92 10.95 -1.60
N ALA A 285 -7.68 10.52 -1.87
CA ALA A 285 -6.49 11.24 -1.45
C ALA A 285 -6.43 12.61 -2.14
N GLY A 286 -6.61 13.68 -1.36
CA GLY A 286 -6.62 15.06 -1.88
C GLY A 286 -5.21 15.61 -2.15
N ARG A 287 -4.17 14.98 -1.59
CA ARG A 287 -2.76 15.25 -1.88
C ARG A 287 -2.01 13.94 -1.97
N ILE A 288 -1.14 13.84 -2.98
CA ILE A 288 -0.31 12.68 -3.25
C ILE A 288 1.13 13.18 -3.46
N ASN A 289 2.07 12.57 -2.76
CA ASN A 289 3.49 12.89 -2.87
C ASN A 289 4.27 11.66 -3.30
N LEU A 290 5.27 11.85 -4.15
CA LEU A 290 6.22 10.81 -4.54
C LEU A 290 7.61 11.15 -4.04
N VAL A 291 8.24 10.18 -3.39
CA VAL A 291 9.57 10.31 -2.79
C VAL A 291 10.49 9.26 -3.40
N GLY A 292 11.61 9.70 -3.98
CA GLY A 292 12.70 8.82 -4.39
C GLY A 292 13.77 8.74 -3.30
N THR A 293 14.26 7.53 -3.02
CA THR A 293 15.27 7.27 -1.97
C THR A 293 16.59 6.77 -2.57
N SER A 294 17.24 5.77 -1.96
CA SER A 294 18.62 5.34 -2.22
C SER A 294 18.97 5.19 -3.71
N ALA A 295 18.18 4.45 -4.51
CA ALA A 295 18.49 4.26 -5.93
C ALA A 295 18.41 5.57 -6.74
N ALA A 296 17.37 6.38 -6.53
CA ALA A 296 17.22 7.66 -7.23
C ALA A 296 18.29 8.68 -6.79
N ARG A 297 18.73 8.62 -5.52
CA ARG A 297 19.82 9.45 -4.99
C ARG A 297 21.19 9.05 -5.54
N GLY A 298 21.41 7.75 -5.75
CA GLY A 298 22.69 7.21 -6.22
C GLY A 298 22.91 7.28 -7.74
N ALA A 299 21.84 7.49 -8.51
CA ALA A 299 21.89 7.58 -9.97
C ALA A 299 22.06 9.02 -10.46
N ALA A 300 22.83 9.21 -11.53
CA ALA A 300 23.08 10.52 -12.13
C ALA A 300 21.81 11.15 -12.73
N ASP A 301 20.91 10.34 -13.26
CA ASP A 301 19.62 10.73 -13.83
C ASP A 301 18.44 10.58 -12.85
N GLY A 302 18.68 10.11 -11.62
CA GLY A 302 17.61 9.70 -10.71
C GLY A 302 16.67 10.82 -10.28
N ALA A 303 17.18 12.02 -10.00
CA ALA A 303 16.34 13.18 -9.68
C ALA A 303 15.45 13.62 -10.85
N GLU A 304 15.98 13.57 -12.08
CA GLU A 304 15.21 13.89 -13.29
C GLU A 304 14.12 12.83 -13.53
N VAL A 305 14.45 11.55 -13.37
CA VAL A 305 13.47 10.45 -13.50
C VAL A 305 12.33 10.63 -12.51
N ILE A 306 12.62 10.87 -11.22
CA ILE A 306 11.61 11.04 -10.17
C ILE A 306 10.72 12.26 -10.45
N ALA A 307 11.31 13.40 -10.84
CA ALA A 307 10.56 14.59 -11.20
C ALA A 307 9.64 14.35 -12.41
N ARG A 308 10.15 13.68 -13.45
CA ARG A 308 9.38 13.33 -14.65
C ARG A 308 8.20 12.44 -14.32
N LEU A 309 8.38 11.42 -13.47
CA LEU A 309 7.27 10.56 -13.02
C LEU A 309 6.18 11.37 -12.31
N GLY A 310 6.57 12.35 -11.47
CA GLY A 310 5.62 13.24 -10.81
C GLY A 310 4.81 14.11 -11.78
N VAL A 311 5.47 14.69 -12.79
CA VAL A 311 4.82 15.51 -13.83
C VAL A 311 3.84 14.68 -14.65
N GLU A 312 4.21 13.48 -15.06
CA GLU A 312 3.37 12.61 -15.90
C GLU A 312 2.05 12.22 -15.23
N VAL A 313 2.01 12.18 -13.89
CA VAL A 313 0.82 11.78 -13.12
C VAL A 313 0.23 12.93 -12.30
N ASP A 314 0.73 14.17 -12.49
CA ASP A 314 0.29 15.40 -11.82
C ASP A 314 0.33 15.32 -10.28
N ILE A 315 1.52 15.07 -9.72
CA ILE A 315 1.77 15.04 -8.27
C ILE A 315 3.10 15.71 -7.93
N SER A 316 3.29 16.10 -6.66
CA SER A 316 4.59 16.57 -6.17
C SER A 316 5.55 15.39 -6.02
N ALA A 317 6.74 15.50 -6.63
CA ALA A 317 7.77 14.47 -6.57
C ALA A 317 9.14 15.06 -6.21
N GLY A 318 9.95 14.31 -5.46
CA GLY A 318 11.31 14.73 -5.11
C GLY A 318 12.17 13.58 -4.55
N VAL A 319 13.48 13.78 -4.53
CA VAL A 319 14.44 12.84 -3.94
C VAL A 319 14.83 13.32 -2.55
N VAL A 320 14.82 12.42 -1.55
CA VAL A 320 15.22 12.74 -0.18
C VAL A 320 16.65 12.28 0.10
N SER A 321 17.33 13.03 0.99
CA SER A 321 18.62 12.60 1.52
C SER A 321 18.46 11.39 2.45
N GLY A 322 19.50 10.58 2.60
CA GLY A 322 19.47 9.46 3.55
C GLY A 322 19.24 9.91 5.01
N GLU A 323 19.71 11.10 5.38
CA GLU A 323 19.40 11.68 6.69
C GLU A 323 17.93 12.05 6.84
N MET A 324 17.28 12.56 5.79
CA MET A 324 15.85 12.85 5.83
C MET A 324 15.05 11.55 5.88
N GLU A 325 15.42 10.54 5.10
CA GLU A 325 14.86 9.19 5.14
C GLU A 325 14.90 8.61 6.56
N ALA A 326 16.07 8.66 7.22
CA ALA A 326 16.25 8.24 8.60
C ALA A 326 15.38 9.04 9.61
N ARG A 327 15.23 10.36 9.42
CA ARG A 327 14.37 11.21 10.28
C ARG A 327 12.89 10.85 10.13
N LEU A 328 12.45 10.61 8.90
CA LEU A 328 11.07 10.22 8.61
C LEU A 328 10.79 8.81 9.13
N ALA A 329 11.72 7.87 8.95
CA ALA A 329 11.61 6.53 9.51
C ALA A 329 11.52 6.57 11.04
N LEU A 330 12.36 7.36 11.71
CA LEU A 330 12.28 7.58 13.17
C LEU A 330 10.88 8.07 13.56
N LEU A 331 10.43 9.17 12.95
CA LEU A 331 9.15 9.77 13.28
C LEU A 331 7.99 8.78 13.10
N GLY A 332 7.95 8.08 11.97
CA GLY A 332 6.86 7.15 11.65
C GLY A 332 6.86 5.92 12.56
N ALA A 333 8.04 5.32 12.77
CA ALA A 333 8.21 4.10 13.56
C ALA A 333 7.90 4.29 15.04
N THR A 334 8.04 5.51 15.57
CA THR A 334 7.82 5.81 16.99
C THR A 334 6.46 6.46 17.30
N LEU A 335 5.55 6.56 16.33
CA LEU A 335 4.22 7.16 16.56
C LEU A 335 3.40 6.42 17.63
N ASP A 336 3.59 5.11 17.73
CA ASP A 336 2.88 4.24 18.67
C ASP A 336 3.83 3.34 19.48
N VAL A 337 5.10 3.73 19.57
CA VAL A 337 6.09 3.07 20.43
C VAL A 337 6.42 4.00 21.59
N PRO A 338 6.09 3.62 22.84
CA PRO A 338 6.39 4.44 24.00
C PRO A 338 7.88 4.41 24.33
N GLY A 339 8.34 5.43 25.06
CA GLY A 339 9.70 5.48 25.59
C GLY A 339 10.76 5.84 24.55
N ASP A 340 12.02 5.67 24.94
CA ASP A 340 13.17 6.00 24.10
C ASP A 340 13.45 4.87 23.11
N SER A 341 13.47 5.20 21.82
CA SER A 341 13.59 4.25 20.73
C SER A 341 14.70 4.62 19.76
N ALA A 342 15.56 3.63 19.47
CA ALA A 342 16.42 3.64 18.30
C ALA A 342 15.70 2.92 17.16
N VAL A 343 15.84 3.40 15.93
CA VAL A 343 15.18 2.88 14.74
C VAL A 343 16.24 2.43 13.74
N ILE A 344 16.02 1.25 13.15
CA ILE A 344 16.79 0.71 12.04
C ILE A 344 15.87 0.42 10.85
N ASP A 345 16.18 0.97 9.68
CA ASP A 345 15.53 0.63 8.41
C ASP A 345 16.54 -0.08 7.52
N VAL A 346 16.32 -1.36 7.22
CA VAL A 346 17.16 -2.10 6.27
C VAL A 346 16.49 -2.06 4.89
N GLY A 347 16.88 -1.04 4.12
CA GLY A 347 16.45 -0.83 2.76
C GLY A 347 17.18 -1.72 1.74
N GLY A 348 16.87 -1.48 0.45
CA GLY A 348 17.49 -2.22 -0.65
C GLY A 348 18.92 -1.74 -0.96
N GLY A 349 19.15 -0.42 -0.93
CA GLY A 349 20.45 0.17 -1.26
C GLY A 349 21.16 0.84 -0.08
N SER A 350 20.43 1.15 0.99
CA SER A 350 20.96 1.77 2.21
C SER A 350 20.28 1.19 3.45
N THR A 351 20.91 1.46 4.59
CA THR A 351 20.41 1.14 5.92
C THR A 351 20.51 2.38 6.79
N GLU A 352 19.40 2.77 7.40
CA GLU A 352 19.31 3.96 8.21
C GLU A 352 19.29 3.61 9.70
N LEU A 353 20.04 4.37 10.50
CA LEU A 353 19.94 4.37 11.97
C LEU A 353 19.48 5.74 12.44
N ALA A 354 18.52 5.77 13.37
CA ALA A 354 17.99 7.00 13.91
C ALA A 354 17.60 6.87 15.39
N ARG A 355 17.80 7.91 16.19
CA ARG A 355 17.34 7.99 17.58
C ARG A 355 17.23 9.46 18.00
N LEU A 356 16.34 9.80 18.92
CA LEU A 356 16.40 11.08 19.61
C LEU A 356 17.50 11.04 20.68
N ASP A 357 18.35 12.06 20.76
CA ASP A 357 19.23 12.19 21.92
C ASP A 357 18.47 12.73 23.16
N HIS A 358 19.15 12.79 24.30
CA HIS A 358 18.60 13.28 25.56
C HIS A 358 18.04 14.72 25.51
N SER A 359 18.38 15.50 24.47
CA SER A 359 17.86 16.85 24.24
C SER A 359 16.69 16.89 23.24
N GLY A 360 16.23 15.73 22.76
CA GLY A 360 15.18 15.62 21.75
C GLY A 360 15.66 15.90 20.33
N ILE A 361 16.98 15.99 20.09
CA ILE A 361 17.52 16.22 18.75
C ILE A 361 17.71 14.86 18.04
N PRO A 362 17.19 14.67 16.82
CA PRO A 362 17.40 13.42 16.10
C PRO A 362 18.86 13.28 15.67
N ARG A 363 19.49 12.19 16.11
CA ARG A 363 20.73 11.64 15.55
C ARG A 363 20.34 10.67 14.46
N VAL A 364 20.93 10.83 13.28
CA VAL A 364 20.63 10.01 12.11
C VAL A 364 21.88 9.67 11.33
N ARG A 365 21.92 8.46 10.78
CA ARG A 365 22.93 7.99 9.84
C ARG A 365 22.29 7.13 8.77
N SER A 366 22.80 7.24 7.55
CA SER A 366 22.46 6.39 6.42
C SER A 366 23.75 5.76 5.92
N TYR A 367 23.79 4.44 5.91
CA TYR A 367 24.91 3.64 5.46
C TYR A 367 24.59 3.10 4.07
N GLU A 368 25.57 3.14 3.16
CA GLU A 368 25.44 2.53 1.82
C GLU A 368 25.63 1.01 1.88
N CYS A 369 24.84 0.35 2.73
CA CYS A 369 24.68 -1.10 2.86
C CYS A 369 23.18 -1.42 2.85
N GLY A 370 22.76 -2.44 2.12
CA GLY A 370 21.34 -2.74 1.91
C GLY A 370 21.15 -4.09 1.23
N CYS A 371 19.96 -4.67 1.36
CA CYS A 371 19.76 -6.07 0.99
C CYS A 371 20.01 -6.36 -0.49
N VAL A 372 19.67 -5.45 -1.42
CA VAL A 372 19.96 -5.62 -2.86
C VAL A 372 21.45 -5.40 -3.12
N ARG A 373 21.97 -4.25 -2.68
CA ARG A 373 23.37 -3.84 -2.89
C ARG A 373 24.35 -4.90 -2.40
N ASP A 374 24.12 -5.42 -1.21
CA ASP A 374 25.06 -6.34 -0.57
C ASP A 374 24.88 -7.79 -0.99
N THR A 375 23.69 -8.17 -1.48
CA THR A 375 23.53 -9.44 -2.20
C THR A 375 24.39 -9.42 -3.47
N GLU A 376 24.23 -8.41 -4.33
CA GLU A 376 25.01 -8.30 -5.57
C GLU A 376 26.53 -8.22 -5.33
N ARG A 377 26.92 -7.59 -4.22
CA ARG A 377 28.33 -7.38 -3.88
C ARG A 377 29.01 -8.61 -3.29
N PHE A 378 28.33 -9.36 -2.40
CA PHE A 378 28.95 -10.39 -1.58
C PHE A 378 28.42 -11.81 -1.82
N LEU A 379 27.13 -11.98 -2.10
CA LEU A 379 26.48 -13.29 -2.15
C LEU A 379 26.32 -13.74 -3.61
N ARG A 380 27.38 -14.35 -4.18
CA ARG A 380 27.37 -14.79 -5.59
C ARG A 380 26.81 -16.19 -5.74
N ALA A 381 26.97 -17.04 -4.73
CA ALA A 381 26.36 -18.35 -4.67
C ALA A 381 24.91 -18.26 -4.14
N ASP A 382 24.04 -19.13 -4.63
CA ASP A 382 22.68 -19.27 -4.11
C ASP A 382 22.27 -20.75 -4.05
N PRO A 383 22.27 -21.40 -2.87
CA PRO A 383 22.40 -20.79 -1.54
C PRO A 383 23.80 -20.20 -1.23
N PRO A 384 23.89 -19.13 -0.42
CA PRO A 384 25.16 -18.45 -0.15
C PRO A 384 26.09 -19.31 0.70
N VAL A 385 27.37 -19.30 0.36
CA VAL A 385 28.41 -20.05 1.09
C VAL A 385 28.94 -19.26 2.28
N ASP A 386 29.41 -19.96 3.32
CA ASP A 386 29.78 -19.35 4.61
C ASP A 386 30.78 -18.20 4.48
N HIS A 387 31.82 -18.34 3.65
CA HIS A 387 32.84 -17.30 3.49
C HIS A 387 32.30 -16.01 2.84
N GLU A 388 31.25 -16.11 2.02
CA GLU A 388 30.57 -14.94 1.43
C GLU A 388 29.74 -14.21 2.51
N ARG A 389 29.00 -14.97 3.33
CA ARG A 389 28.26 -14.44 4.47
C ARG A 389 29.21 -13.78 5.49
N ASP A 390 30.34 -14.39 5.78
CA ASP A 390 31.34 -13.84 6.69
C ASP A 390 32.02 -12.57 6.13
N ALA A 391 32.18 -12.46 4.81
CA ALA A 391 32.64 -11.24 4.17
C ALA A 391 31.62 -10.10 4.34
N LEU A 392 30.33 -10.38 4.10
CA LEU A 392 29.24 -9.43 4.34
C LEU A 392 29.20 -8.98 5.81
N ARG A 393 29.21 -9.92 6.75
CA ARG A 393 29.18 -9.62 8.20
C ARG A 393 30.32 -8.69 8.62
N ARG A 394 31.56 -8.99 8.18
CA ARG A 394 32.73 -8.16 8.49
C ARG A 394 32.60 -6.75 7.89
N TYR A 395 32.07 -6.65 6.67
CA TYR A 395 31.85 -5.36 6.02
C TYR A 395 30.85 -4.51 6.81
N VAL A 396 29.68 -5.06 7.15
CA VAL A 396 28.64 -4.35 7.93
C VAL A 396 29.18 -3.93 9.30
N ARG A 397 29.92 -4.81 9.98
CA ARG A 397 30.58 -4.47 11.25
C ARG A 397 31.50 -3.26 11.13
N GLY A 398 32.33 -3.22 10.09
CA GLY A 398 33.24 -2.10 9.85
C GLY A 398 32.52 -0.78 9.61
N LEU A 399 31.37 -0.80 8.92
CA LEU A 399 30.57 0.40 8.65
C LEU A 399 29.87 0.94 9.89
N VAL A 400 29.13 0.09 10.59
CA VAL A 400 28.21 0.53 11.66
C VAL A 400 28.98 0.88 12.95
N ALA A 401 30.05 0.16 13.27
CA ALA A 401 30.78 0.33 14.53
C ALA A 401 31.34 1.73 14.75
N ALA A 402 31.67 2.47 13.68
CA ALA A 402 32.28 3.79 13.77
C ALA A 402 31.35 4.83 14.44
N GLU A 403 30.04 4.69 14.29
CA GLU A 403 29.05 5.68 14.76
C GLU A 403 27.93 5.05 15.63
N ALA A 404 28.09 3.77 15.99
CA ALA A 404 27.12 3.00 16.76
C ALA A 404 26.71 3.66 18.08
N SER A 405 27.67 4.30 18.78
CA SER A 405 27.45 4.86 20.13
C SER A 405 26.26 5.84 20.23
N ALA A 406 25.91 6.55 19.14
CA ALA A 406 24.77 7.46 19.12
C ALA A 406 23.40 6.75 19.19
N PHE A 407 23.37 5.45 18.88
CA PHE A 407 22.16 4.65 18.74
C PHE A 407 22.05 3.53 19.79
N MET A 408 23.04 3.42 20.69
CA MET A 408 23.08 2.42 21.76
C MET A 408 22.33 2.89 23.02
N GLY A 409 21.73 1.95 23.74
CA GLY A 409 21.13 2.20 25.06
C GLY A 409 19.78 2.92 25.03
N ALA A 410 19.07 2.88 23.90
CA ALA A 410 17.64 3.14 23.89
C ALA A 410 16.92 2.00 24.62
N GLU A 411 15.69 2.24 25.08
CA GLU A 411 14.89 1.18 25.73
C GLU A 411 14.45 0.14 24.70
N THR A 412 14.14 0.60 23.49
CA THR A 412 13.66 -0.24 22.39
C THR A 412 14.47 0.00 21.11
N LEU A 413 14.92 -1.07 20.47
CA LEU A 413 15.31 -1.03 19.06
C LEU A 413 14.09 -1.38 18.22
N VAL A 414 13.72 -0.50 17.29
CA VAL A 414 12.61 -0.71 16.36
C VAL A 414 13.17 -0.98 14.97
N ALA A 415 12.83 -2.10 14.36
CA ALA A 415 13.17 -2.41 12.98
C ALA A 415 11.97 -2.19 12.06
N VAL A 416 12.21 -1.48 10.96
CA VAL A 416 11.20 -1.22 9.93
C VAL A 416 11.63 -1.80 8.58
N GLY A 417 10.73 -1.72 7.61
CA GLY A 417 11.01 -2.13 6.25
C GLY A 417 10.83 -3.62 5.98
N GLY A 418 10.92 -3.97 4.70
CA GLY A 418 10.48 -5.28 4.20
C GLY A 418 11.26 -6.47 4.77
N THR A 419 12.53 -6.29 5.12
CA THR A 419 13.34 -7.35 5.73
C THR A 419 12.80 -7.73 7.11
N ALA A 420 12.63 -6.73 7.98
CA ALA A 420 12.17 -6.93 9.35
C ALA A 420 10.77 -7.54 9.40
N THR A 421 9.84 -7.03 8.57
CA THR A 421 8.47 -7.53 8.53
C THR A 421 8.36 -8.94 7.94
N THR A 422 9.21 -9.28 6.96
CA THR A 422 9.28 -10.65 6.42
C THR A 422 9.82 -11.62 7.47
N LEU A 423 10.87 -11.24 8.21
CA LEU A 423 11.42 -12.06 9.31
C LEU A 423 10.37 -12.29 10.40
N ALA A 424 9.63 -11.24 10.82
CA ALA A 424 8.56 -11.39 11.79
C ALA A 424 7.48 -12.37 11.31
N ALA A 425 7.01 -12.23 10.07
CA ALA A 425 6.00 -13.11 9.51
C ALA A 425 6.48 -14.59 9.43
N LEU A 426 7.76 -14.81 9.13
CA LEU A 426 8.38 -16.14 9.11
C LEU A 426 8.50 -16.75 10.51
N VAL A 427 8.95 -15.96 11.49
CA VAL A 427 9.09 -16.40 12.89
C VAL A 427 7.73 -16.70 13.52
N LEU A 428 6.70 -15.93 13.18
CA LEU A 428 5.31 -16.18 13.58
C LEU A 428 4.68 -17.38 12.87
N GLY A 429 5.32 -17.94 11.83
CA GLY A 429 4.81 -19.08 11.08
C GLY A 429 3.52 -18.78 10.33
N LEU A 430 3.32 -17.54 9.85
CA LEU A 430 2.07 -17.16 9.20
C LEU A 430 1.91 -17.86 7.84
N GLU A 431 0.69 -18.32 7.54
CA GLU A 431 0.34 -18.91 6.24
C GLU A 431 0.09 -17.86 5.15
N ARG A 432 0.00 -16.59 5.54
CA ARG A 432 -0.08 -15.41 4.67
C ARG A 432 0.31 -14.18 5.46
N TYR A 433 0.77 -13.14 4.77
CA TYR A 433 1.16 -11.91 5.41
C TYR A 433 -0.03 -11.24 6.13
N HIS A 434 0.16 -10.89 7.40
CA HIS A 434 -0.84 -10.21 8.23
C HIS A 434 -0.21 -9.01 8.93
N PRO A 435 -0.42 -7.76 8.43
CA PRO A 435 0.21 -6.57 8.99
C PRO A 435 -0.04 -6.39 10.50
N ASN A 436 -1.28 -6.61 10.96
CA ASN A 436 -1.64 -6.48 12.38
C ASN A 436 -0.99 -7.54 13.26
N ALA A 437 -0.64 -8.71 12.71
CA ALA A 437 0.08 -9.73 13.46
C ALA A 437 1.58 -9.43 13.49
N VAL A 438 2.11 -8.81 12.44
CA VAL A 438 3.53 -8.45 12.29
C VAL A 438 3.89 -7.21 13.11
N HIS A 439 3.04 -6.19 13.09
CA HIS A 439 3.26 -4.95 13.81
C HIS A 439 3.42 -5.18 15.31
N HIS A 440 4.44 -4.57 15.90
CA HIS A 440 4.84 -4.71 17.30
C HIS A 440 5.23 -6.15 17.71
N THR A 441 5.57 -7.01 16.75
CA THR A 441 6.19 -8.30 17.05
C THR A 441 7.61 -8.07 17.59
N MET A 442 7.91 -8.66 18.74
CA MET A 442 9.26 -8.68 19.28
C MET A 442 10.03 -9.87 18.73
N LEU A 443 11.19 -9.64 18.12
CA LEU A 443 12.10 -10.68 17.66
C LEU A 443 13.36 -10.68 18.50
N SER A 444 13.75 -11.85 18.97
CA SER A 444 15.08 -12.05 19.56
C SER A 444 16.14 -12.21 18.48
N ARG A 445 17.36 -11.84 18.85
CA ARG A 445 18.57 -12.12 18.08
C ARG A 445 18.63 -13.58 17.63
N GLU A 446 18.33 -14.51 18.53
CA GLU A 446 18.37 -15.96 18.25
C GLU A 446 17.32 -16.38 17.21
N GLN A 447 16.10 -15.84 17.29
CA GLN A 447 15.07 -16.09 16.27
C GLN A 447 15.49 -15.58 14.89
N ILE A 448 16.14 -14.41 14.83
CA ILE A 448 16.66 -13.86 13.57
C ILE A 448 17.79 -14.74 13.04
N GLU A 449 18.72 -15.18 13.89
CA GLU A 449 19.81 -16.09 13.53
C GLU A 449 19.29 -17.42 12.97
N GLN A 450 18.30 -18.04 13.63
CA GLN A 450 17.64 -19.26 13.15
C GLN A 450 16.92 -19.04 11.82
N ALA A 451 16.24 -17.90 11.64
CA ALA A 451 15.59 -17.56 10.40
C ALA A 451 16.61 -17.37 9.26
N ILE A 452 17.75 -16.75 9.53
CA ILE A 452 18.85 -16.60 8.57
C ILE A 452 19.37 -17.96 8.15
N GLU A 453 19.71 -18.86 9.08
CA GLU A 453 20.24 -20.19 8.74
C GLU A 453 19.25 -20.99 7.88
N ARG A 454 17.95 -20.95 8.24
CA ARG A 454 16.91 -21.57 7.42
C ARG A 454 16.87 -20.97 6.01
N LEU A 455 16.83 -19.65 5.89
CA LEU A 455 16.78 -18.98 4.58
C LEU A 455 18.03 -19.29 3.76
N ALA A 456 19.22 -19.22 4.36
CA ALA A 456 20.49 -19.50 3.72
C ALA A 456 20.66 -20.98 3.31
N SER A 457 19.88 -21.91 3.84
CA SER A 457 19.90 -23.32 3.41
C SER A 457 18.99 -23.63 2.22
N LEU A 458 18.01 -22.76 1.93
CA LEU A 458 17.01 -22.96 0.88
C LEU A 458 17.52 -22.39 -0.44
N SER A 459 17.18 -23.03 -1.55
CA SER A 459 17.36 -22.49 -2.90
C SER A 459 16.40 -21.31 -3.18
N PRO A 460 16.65 -20.48 -4.20
CA PRO A 460 15.78 -19.36 -4.51
C PRO A 460 14.31 -19.75 -4.78
N PRO A 461 14.00 -20.84 -5.53
CA PRO A 461 12.61 -21.31 -5.68
C PRO A 461 11.98 -21.73 -4.35
N GLU A 462 12.73 -22.38 -3.47
CA GLU A 462 12.22 -22.81 -2.16
C GLU A 462 11.95 -21.62 -1.24
N ARG A 463 12.84 -20.60 -1.25
CA ARG A 463 12.59 -19.34 -0.53
C ARG A 463 11.37 -18.61 -1.07
N ALA A 464 11.22 -18.54 -2.40
CA ALA A 464 10.07 -17.91 -3.04
C ALA A 464 8.74 -18.63 -2.76
N ALA A 465 8.78 -19.93 -2.46
CA ALA A 465 7.60 -20.73 -2.11
C ALA A 465 7.15 -20.54 -0.65
N LEU A 466 7.92 -19.84 0.20
CA LEU A 466 7.50 -19.52 1.57
C LEU A 466 6.29 -18.57 1.53
N ALA A 467 5.25 -18.90 2.28
CA ALA A 467 3.93 -18.28 2.15
C ALA A 467 3.87 -16.76 2.37
N VAL A 468 4.82 -16.22 3.14
CA VAL A 468 4.94 -14.78 3.45
C VAL A 468 6.01 -14.06 2.63
N MET A 469 6.74 -14.79 1.77
CA MET A 469 7.79 -14.22 0.94
C MET A 469 7.16 -13.43 -0.20
N GLN A 470 7.37 -12.11 -0.22
CA GLN A 470 6.92 -11.32 -1.36
C GLN A 470 7.73 -11.67 -2.62
N PRO A 471 7.06 -11.76 -3.80
CA PRO A 471 7.74 -11.98 -5.07
C PRO A 471 8.88 -10.98 -5.28
N GLY A 472 10.06 -11.51 -5.65
CA GLY A 472 11.25 -10.69 -5.88
C GLY A 472 12.00 -10.21 -4.64
N ARG A 473 11.70 -10.74 -3.44
CA ARG A 473 12.54 -10.59 -2.23
C ARG A 473 13.39 -11.81 -1.89
N ALA A 474 13.06 -12.97 -2.45
CA ALA A 474 13.67 -14.24 -2.09
C ALA A 474 15.19 -14.26 -2.31
N ASP A 475 15.71 -13.57 -3.33
CA ASP A 475 17.13 -13.47 -3.64
C ASP A 475 17.90 -12.56 -2.68
N VAL A 476 17.26 -11.55 -2.10
CA VAL A 476 17.95 -10.51 -1.29
C VAL A 476 17.74 -10.63 0.22
N ILE A 477 16.79 -11.45 0.66
CA ILE A 477 16.38 -11.52 2.07
C ILE A 477 17.50 -11.95 3.02
N VAL A 478 18.42 -12.82 2.59
CA VAL A 478 19.52 -13.32 3.42
C VAL A 478 20.47 -12.16 3.78
N ALA A 479 20.88 -11.36 2.80
CA ALA A 479 21.75 -10.21 3.05
C ALA A 479 21.09 -9.19 3.97
N GLY A 480 19.81 -8.89 3.75
CA GLY A 480 19.06 -7.98 4.62
C GLY A 480 19.01 -8.45 6.07
N ALA A 481 18.72 -9.74 6.28
CA ALA A 481 18.64 -10.33 7.60
C ALA A 481 20.01 -10.35 8.32
N GLU A 482 21.09 -10.63 7.58
CA GLU A 482 22.46 -10.54 8.09
C GLU A 482 22.81 -9.09 8.52
N ILE A 483 22.44 -8.08 7.72
CA ILE A 483 22.64 -6.66 8.07
C ILE A 483 21.93 -6.31 9.38
N LEU A 484 20.65 -6.70 9.51
CA LEU A 484 19.87 -6.46 10.74
C LEU A 484 20.52 -7.12 11.95
N LEU A 485 20.90 -8.40 11.84
CA LEU A 485 21.54 -9.15 12.93
C LEU A 485 22.87 -8.51 13.35
N GLN A 486 23.72 -8.12 12.39
CA GLN A 486 24.99 -7.46 12.71
C GLN A 486 24.77 -6.10 13.37
N ALA A 487 23.79 -5.31 12.92
CA ALA A 487 23.47 -4.04 13.54
C ALA A 487 22.99 -4.23 14.98
N MET A 488 22.13 -5.22 15.25
CA MET A 488 21.71 -5.57 16.61
C MET A 488 22.91 -5.90 17.51
N ASP A 489 23.83 -6.73 17.03
CA ASP A 489 25.04 -7.14 17.77
C ASP A 489 25.94 -5.94 18.11
N ILE A 490 26.16 -5.04 17.15
CA ILE A 490 27.02 -3.87 17.32
C ILE A 490 26.39 -2.86 18.29
N LEU A 491 25.07 -2.70 18.20
CA LEU A 491 24.32 -1.76 19.04
C LEU A 491 24.02 -2.32 20.44
N GLY A 492 24.23 -3.61 20.66
CA GLY A 492 24.06 -4.27 21.96
C GLY A 492 22.60 -4.64 22.28
N TYR A 493 21.74 -4.82 21.29
CA TYR A 493 20.33 -5.18 21.49
C TYR A 493 20.10 -6.69 21.31
N GLY A 494 19.56 -7.36 22.33
CA GLY A 494 19.16 -8.77 22.26
C GLY A 494 17.76 -8.99 21.67
N LEU A 495 16.95 -7.93 21.60
CA LEU A 495 15.58 -7.92 21.10
C LEU A 495 15.37 -6.73 20.15
N VAL A 496 14.46 -6.89 19.18
CA VAL A 496 14.06 -5.84 18.25
C VAL A 496 12.54 -5.88 18.02
N LEU A 497 11.89 -4.72 18.13
CA LEU A 497 10.47 -4.53 17.86
C LEU A 497 10.26 -4.29 16.36
N VAL A 498 9.44 -5.08 15.69
CA VAL A 498 9.14 -4.88 14.27
C VAL A 498 7.96 -3.93 14.10
N SER A 499 8.07 -2.93 13.23
CA SER A 499 6.99 -1.98 12.95
C SER A 499 6.58 -1.98 11.46
N GLU A 500 5.27 -1.92 11.22
CA GLU A 500 4.67 -1.65 9.91
C GLU A 500 4.69 -0.16 9.57
N ARG A 501 4.93 0.71 10.56
CA ARG A 501 5.07 2.14 10.34
C ARG A 501 6.51 2.47 10.00
N ASP A 502 6.70 3.25 8.95
CA ASP A 502 8.01 3.57 8.40
C ASP A 502 8.07 5.04 7.92
N LEU A 503 9.00 5.32 7.00
CA LEU A 503 9.16 6.65 6.42
C LEU A 503 7.88 7.22 5.80
N LEU A 504 6.95 6.39 5.31
CA LEU A 504 5.68 6.84 4.73
C LEU A 504 4.80 7.49 5.80
N ASP A 505 4.74 6.88 6.99
CA ASP A 505 4.00 7.40 8.13
C ASP A 505 4.63 8.70 8.63
N GLY A 506 5.96 8.71 8.76
CA GLY A 506 6.68 9.92 9.14
C GLY A 506 6.41 11.05 8.17
N PHE A 507 6.47 10.78 6.86
CA PHE A 507 6.21 11.78 5.82
C PHE A 507 4.82 12.40 5.96
N LEU A 508 3.77 11.58 6.10
CA LEU A 508 2.41 12.07 6.26
C LEU A 508 2.17 12.79 7.59
N ALA A 509 2.93 12.46 8.64
CA ALA A 509 2.82 13.10 9.95
C ALA A 509 3.40 14.53 10.02
N VAL A 510 4.35 14.90 9.13
CA VAL A 510 4.95 16.26 9.12
C VAL A 510 4.57 17.13 7.93
N THR A 511 3.98 16.56 6.88
CA THR A 511 3.60 17.33 5.70
C THR A 511 2.16 17.83 5.83
N VAL A 512 1.99 19.16 5.82
CA VAL A 512 0.70 19.87 5.93
C VAL A 512 0.15 20.30 4.58
#